data_AF-A0A1J5R7T6-F1
#
_entry.id   AF-A0A1J5R7T6-F1
#
_cell.length_a   1.000
_cell.length_b   1.000
_cell.length_c   1.000
_cell.angle_alpha   90.00
_cell.angle_beta   90.00
_cell.angle_gamma   90.00
#
_symmetry.space_group_name_H-M   'P 1'
#
loop_
_entity.id
_entity.type
_entity.pdbx_description
1 polymer ?
#
loop_
_entity_poly.entity_id
_entity_poly.type
_entity_poly.pdbx_seq_one_letter_code
_entity_poly.pdbx_strand_id
1 'polypeptide(L)'
;MWRTRFSVRFGRDFPLALELTLSALKSGGKAAVARALALLEQAPDSPAVVALLSEAYEAPQAHVVGMTGPPGVGKSTLMNALIGTWRRRGRRVACIAVDPSSRRSGGALLGDRTRLSTDPEDQGIFVRSMAARDRLGGLAGLTVSAMVLMRALYDVVLIETVGVGQSETDVVGVADTVLFCVQPGSGDSLQFMKAGIAEIPHLVVVTKADMGPAATRARADVMGALSLSGGEGDWEAPVLMVSSQQGQGVEVLADAIDRHAAHLAEGGRLDAARLEQARLWLEDAVRERFGREGVRRAGADLALRAGQSPFRRLADLSARL
;
A
#
# COMPACT_ATOMS: atom_id res chain seq x y z
N MET A 1 36.43 21.91 -17.23
CA MET A 1 37.06 20.57 -17.31
C MET A 1 37.10 19.92 -15.92
N TRP A 2 35.95 19.56 -15.33
CA TRP A 2 35.91 18.75 -14.10
C TRP A 2 34.74 17.77 -14.25
N ARG A 3 35.06 16.52 -14.60
CA ARG A 3 34.17 15.36 -14.60
C ARG A 3 34.65 14.45 -13.47
N THR A 4 33.97 14.44 -12.33
CA THR A 4 34.17 13.42 -11.30
C THR A 4 33.15 12.31 -11.51
N ARG A 5 33.60 11.22 -12.16
CA ARG A 5 32.90 9.93 -12.21
C ARG A 5 32.99 9.29 -10.82
N PHE A 6 31.89 9.22 -10.08
CA PHE A 6 31.75 8.23 -9.02
C PHE A 6 31.29 6.91 -9.64
N SER A 7 32.24 6.06 -10.01
CA SER A 7 31.97 4.65 -10.26
C SER A 7 32.25 3.89 -8.98
N VAL A 8 31.22 3.60 -8.19
CA VAL A 8 31.34 2.62 -7.11
C VAL A 8 31.26 1.24 -7.76
N ARG A 9 32.41 0.61 -7.98
CA ARG A 9 32.50 -0.83 -8.22
C ARG A 9 32.25 -1.52 -6.88
N PHE A 10 31.04 -2.01 -6.65
CA PHE A 10 30.79 -2.97 -5.58
C PHE A 10 31.37 -4.32 -5.99
N GLY A 11 32.34 -4.81 -5.21
CA GLY A 11 32.95 -6.11 -5.37
C GLY A 11 31.94 -7.25 -5.16
N ARG A 12 32.24 -8.40 -5.76
CA ARG A 12 31.43 -9.63 -5.77
C ARG A 12 31.47 -10.42 -4.45
N ASP A 13 31.78 -9.78 -3.34
CA ASP A 13 31.86 -10.42 -2.02
C ASP A 13 30.77 -9.82 -1.11
N PHE A 14 29.53 -10.27 -1.30
CA PHE A 14 28.54 -10.16 -0.23
C PHE A 14 29.01 -11.05 0.92
N PRO A 15 29.11 -10.57 2.17
CA PRO A 15 29.47 -11.43 3.28
C PRO A 15 28.45 -12.58 3.37
N LEU A 16 28.99 -13.80 3.34
CA LEU A 16 28.28 -15.05 3.61
C LEU A 16 27.44 -14.91 4.90
N ALA A 17 26.15 -15.21 4.77
CA ALA A 17 25.19 -15.51 5.83
C ALA A 17 24.96 -14.41 6.91
N LEU A 18 24.35 -13.30 6.52
CA LEU A 18 23.29 -12.76 7.39
C LEU A 18 22.15 -13.79 7.33
N GLU A 19 21.85 -14.46 8.44
CA GLU A 19 20.61 -15.24 8.55
C GLU A 19 19.44 -14.28 8.30
N LEU A 20 18.88 -14.34 7.09
CA LEU A 20 17.73 -13.57 6.69
C LEU A 20 16.48 -14.27 7.23
N THR A 21 16.34 -14.28 8.56
CA THR A 21 15.24 -14.91 9.29
C THR A 21 14.42 -13.85 10.01
N LEU A 22 13.14 -14.14 10.26
CA LEU A 22 12.27 -13.22 10.99
C LEU A 22 12.82 -12.93 12.41
N SER A 23 13.41 -13.93 13.06
CA SER A 23 14.07 -13.79 14.37
C SER A 23 15.23 -12.79 14.35
N ALA A 24 16.11 -12.87 13.34
CA ALA A 24 17.22 -11.93 13.18
C ALA A 24 16.74 -10.50 12.90
N LEU A 25 15.61 -10.34 12.19
CA LEU A 25 15.02 -9.02 11.96
C LEU A 25 14.40 -8.42 13.23
N LYS A 26 13.75 -9.25 14.06
CA LYS A 26 13.18 -8.82 15.35
C LYS A 26 14.26 -8.30 16.31
N SER A 27 15.42 -8.95 16.37
CA SER A 27 16.54 -8.53 17.23
C SER A 27 17.39 -7.40 16.62
N GLY A 28 17.51 -7.35 15.29
CA GLY A 28 18.37 -6.40 14.58
C GLY A 28 17.78 -5.00 14.34
N GLY A 29 16.52 -4.75 14.75
CA GLY A 29 15.86 -3.44 14.71
C GLY A 29 15.71 -2.84 13.29
N LYS A 30 15.52 -1.52 13.22
CA LYS A 30 15.23 -0.81 11.95
C LYS A 30 16.27 -1.07 10.85
N ALA A 31 17.55 -1.15 11.22
CA ALA A 31 18.63 -1.34 10.26
C ALA A 31 18.57 -2.73 9.58
N ALA A 32 18.20 -3.77 10.34
CA ALA A 32 18.01 -5.11 9.77
C ALA A 32 16.81 -5.14 8.83
N VAL A 33 15.68 -4.55 9.23
CA VAL A 33 14.48 -4.43 8.38
C VAL A 33 14.79 -3.68 7.07
N ALA A 34 15.51 -2.55 7.15
CA ALA A 34 15.88 -1.78 5.98
C ALA A 34 16.78 -2.56 5.00
N ARG A 35 17.72 -3.36 5.52
CA ARG A 35 18.56 -4.25 4.70
C ARG A 35 17.75 -5.37 4.05
N ALA A 36 16.85 -6.01 4.79
CA ALA A 36 15.97 -7.04 4.23
C ALA A 36 15.10 -6.50 3.09
N LEU A 37 14.51 -5.31 3.26
CA LEU A 37 13.75 -4.64 2.20
C LEU A 37 14.61 -4.29 0.98
N ALA A 38 15.87 -3.87 1.19
CA ALA A 38 16.79 -3.61 0.08
C ALA A 38 17.13 -4.90 -0.70
N LEU A 39 17.33 -6.03 0.00
CA LEU A 39 17.56 -7.33 -0.64
C LEU A 39 16.32 -7.80 -1.42
N LEU A 40 15.14 -7.63 -0.84
CA LEU A 40 13.85 -7.91 -1.49
C LEU A 40 13.71 -7.12 -2.79
N GLU A 41 14.04 -5.83 -2.79
CA GLU A 41 14.00 -4.98 -3.98
C GLU A 41 15.02 -5.40 -5.07
N GLN A 42 16.18 -5.92 -4.67
CA GLN A 42 17.24 -6.33 -5.59
C GLN A 42 17.01 -7.72 -6.19
N ALA A 43 16.54 -8.67 -5.38
CA ALA A 43 16.43 -10.08 -5.75
C ALA A 43 15.15 -10.71 -5.15
N PRO A 44 13.95 -10.26 -5.60
CA PRO A 44 12.66 -10.66 -5.01
C PRO A 44 12.40 -12.16 -5.10
N ASP A 45 12.93 -12.82 -6.13
CA ASP A 45 12.75 -14.26 -6.37
C ASP A 45 13.89 -15.12 -5.82
N SER A 46 14.86 -14.54 -5.08
CA SER A 46 15.94 -15.33 -4.51
C SER A 46 15.41 -16.31 -3.45
N PRO A 47 15.96 -17.54 -3.35
CA PRO A 47 15.49 -18.51 -2.36
C PRO A 47 15.47 -17.99 -0.92
N ALA A 48 16.43 -17.13 -0.56
CA ALA A 48 16.49 -16.52 0.76
C ALA A 48 15.34 -15.52 1.01
N VAL A 49 15.01 -14.68 0.03
CA VAL A 49 13.89 -13.73 0.15
C VAL A 49 12.55 -14.48 0.18
N VAL A 50 12.39 -15.51 -0.66
CA VAL A 50 11.19 -16.36 -0.66
C VAL A 50 11.01 -17.04 0.70
N ALA A 51 12.07 -17.63 1.26
CA ALA A 51 12.01 -18.26 2.58
C ALA A 51 11.63 -17.28 3.69
N LEU A 52 12.22 -16.07 3.71
CA LEU A 52 11.87 -15.02 4.66
C LEU A 52 10.40 -14.61 4.54
N LEU A 53 9.90 -14.42 3.31
CA LEU A 53 8.52 -14.00 3.06
C LEU A 53 7.51 -15.09 3.43
N SER A 54 7.85 -16.37 3.21
CA SER A 54 7.06 -17.50 3.68
C SER A 54 6.98 -17.53 5.21
N GLU A 55 8.12 -17.41 5.90
CA GLU A 55 8.16 -17.33 7.37
C GLU A 55 7.33 -16.14 7.90
N ALA A 56 7.46 -14.96 7.27
CA ALA A 56 6.69 -13.78 7.64
C ALA A 56 5.19 -13.92 7.35
N TYR A 57 4.81 -14.60 6.26
CA TYR A 57 3.41 -14.86 5.93
C TYR A 57 2.74 -15.79 6.95
N GLU A 58 3.45 -16.79 7.44
CA GLU A 58 2.99 -17.77 8.44
C GLU A 58 2.95 -17.20 9.87
N ALA A 59 3.62 -16.07 10.12
CA ALA A 59 3.66 -15.41 11.42
C ALA A 59 3.12 -13.96 11.39
N PRO A 60 1.87 -13.73 10.92
CA PRO A 60 1.31 -12.39 10.88
C PRO A 60 1.04 -11.88 12.31
N GLN A 61 1.38 -10.62 12.58
CA GLN A 61 1.18 -9.97 13.87
C GLN A 61 0.36 -8.68 13.76
N ALA A 62 0.68 -7.83 12.79
CA ALA A 62 0.08 -6.52 12.68
C ALA A 62 -1.35 -6.55 12.13
N HIS A 63 -2.12 -5.54 12.54
CA HIS A 63 -3.29 -5.10 11.79
C HIS A 63 -2.86 -4.16 10.67
N VAL A 64 -3.26 -4.44 9.42
CA VAL A 64 -2.87 -3.65 8.24
C VAL A 64 -3.98 -2.68 7.87
N VAL A 65 -3.66 -1.39 7.90
CA VAL A 65 -4.58 -0.29 7.60
C VAL A 65 -4.17 0.39 6.31
N GLY A 66 -4.99 0.25 5.29
CA GLY A 66 -4.85 0.93 4.01
C GLY A 66 -5.58 2.27 4.02
N MET A 67 -5.00 3.29 3.40
CA MET A 67 -5.59 4.61 3.26
C MET A 67 -5.55 5.07 1.81
N THR A 68 -6.72 5.48 1.33
CA THR A 68 -6.89 5.99 -0.03
C THR A 68 -7.84 7.18 -0.07
N GLY A 69 -7.97 7.81 -1.22
CA GLY A 69 -8.69 9.07 -1.42
C GLY A 69 -7.91 10.04 -2.31
N PRO A 70 -8.56 11.11 -2.79
CA PRO A 70 -8.01 12.00 -3.80
C PRO A 70 -6.71 12.71 -3.35
N PRO A 71 -5.92 13.27 -4.29
CA PRO A 71 -4.74 14.04 -3.94
C PRO A 71 -5.13 15.26 -3.10
N GLY A 72 -4.30 15.61 -2.11
CA GLY A 72 -4.53 16.81 -1.29
C GLY A 72 -5.60 16.67 -0.20
N VAL A 73 -6.29 15.52 -0.10
CA VAL A 73 -7.28 15.25 0.96
C VAL A 73 -6.67 15.25 2.37
N GLY A 74 -5.34 15.13 2.49
CA GLY A 74 -4.64 15.18 3.78
C GLY A 74 -4.30 13.80 4.36
N LYS A 75 -4.21 12.77 3.51
CA LYS A 75 -3.79 11.40 3.86
C LYS A 75 -2.49 11.37 4.69
N SER A 76 -1.35 11.85 4.16
CA SER A 76 -0.09 11.83 4.91
C SER A 76 -0.14 12.59 6.24
N THR A 77 -0.90 13.70 6.32
CA THR A 77 -1.11 14.44 7.58
C THR A 77 -1.92 13.61 8.58
N LEU A 78 -2.96 12.91 8.12
CA LEU A 78 -3.72 11.96 8.93
C LEU A 78 -2.87 10.77 9.38
N MET A 79 -2.02 10.23 8.49
CA MET A 79 -1.09 9.16 8.83
C MET A 79 -0.16 9.56 9.97
N ASN A 80 0.45 10.76 9.93
CA ASN A 80 1.25 11.28 11.05
C ASN A 80 0.47 11.35 12.37
N ALA A 81 -0.77 11.85 12.32
CA ALA A 81 -1.61 11.97 13.53
C ALA A 81 -1.95 10.60 14.13
N LEU A 82 -2.25 9.61 13.28
CA LEU A 82 -2.52 8.23 13.69
C LEU A 82 -1.27 7.54 14.24
N ILE A 83 -0.10 7.70 13.60
CA ILE A 83 1.19 7.20 14.12
C ILE A 83 1.40 7.73 15.55
N GLY A 84 1.31 9.04 15.75
CA GLY A 84 1.48 9.65 17.08
C GLY A 84 0.52 9.07 18.13
N THR A 85 -0.73 8.80 17.72
CA THR A 85 -1.75 8.18 18.57
C THR A 85 -1.38 6.75 18.96
N TRP A 86 -1.05 5.88 18.02
CA TRP A 86 -0.67 4.50 18.35
C TRP A 86 0.66 4.40 19.09
N ARG A 87 1.62 5.31 18.84
CA ARG A 87 2.86 5.37 19.61
C ARG A 87 2.62 5.76 21.06
N ARG A 88 1.73 6.73 21.34
CA ARG A 88 1.29 7.01 22.73
C ARG A 88 0.61 5.80 23.39
N ARG A 89 -0.08 4.96 22.61
CA ARG A 89 -0.65 3.68 23.05
C ARG A 89 0.38 2.54 23.12
N GLY A 90 1.67 2.82 22.95
CA GLY A 90 2.76 1.84 23.06
C GLY A 90 2.94 0.89 21.86
N ARG A 91 2.15 1.03 20.79
CA ARG A 91 2.18 0.10 19.64
C ARG A 91 3.29 0.43 18.65
N ARG A 92 4.02 -0.56 18.15
CA ARG A 92 5.02 -0.40 17.10
C ARG A 92 4.33 -0.27 15.74
N VAL A 93 4.68 0.76 14.98
CA VAL A 93 4.01 1.14 13.73
C VAL A 93 4.99 1.09 12.56
N ALA A 94 4.64 0.38 11.51
CA ALA A 94 5.32 0.47 10.22
C ALA A 94 4.44 1.21 9.21
N CYS A 95 5.06 1.96 8.30
CA CYS A 95 4.37 2.75 7.28
C CYS A 95 4.98 2.47 5.91
N ILE A 96 4.11 2.25 4.93
CA ILE A 96 4.44 2.13 3.51
C ILE A 96 3.73 3.27 2.78
N ALA A 97 4.49 4.27 2.35
CA ALA A 97 4.00 5.33 1.49
C ALA A 97 4.23 4.93 0.03
N VAL A 98 3.15 4.77 -0.73
CA VAL A 98 3.23 4.45 -2.17
C VAL A 98 3.21 5.76 -2.95
N ASP A 99 4.29 6.01 -3.67
CA ASP A 99 4.53 7.23 -4.45
C ASP A 99 4.39 6.96 -5.95
N PRO A 100 4.06 7.97 -6.78
CA PRO A 100 4.15 7.82 -8.23
C PRO A 100 5.55 7.38 -8.65
N SER A 101 5.65 6.62 -9.73
CA SER A 101 6.94 6.21 -10.29
C SER A 101 7.64 7.36 -11.01
N SER A 102 8.94 7.52 -10.76
CA SER A 102 9.80 8.40 -11.55
C SER A 102 10.02 7.85 -12.95
N ARG A 103 9.64 8.61 -13.98
CA ARG A 103 9.91 8.23 -15.39
C ARG A 103 11.40 8.07 -15.72
N ARG A 104 12.29 8.66 -14.92
CA ARG A 104 13.74 8.65 -15.17
C ARG A 104 14.45 7.51 -14.43
N SER A 105 14.08 7.26 -13.18
CA SER A 105 14.78 6.29 -12.32
C SER A 105 13.98 5.03 -12.03
N GLY A 106 12.68 4.99 -12.32
CA GLY A 106 11.76 3.89 -11.97
C GLY A 106 11.50 3.74 -10.46
N GLY A 107 12.15 4.55 -9.62
CA GLY A 107 11.94 4.59 -8.17
C GLY A 107 10.82 5.55 -7.77
N ALA A 108 10.58 5.69 -6.46
CA ALA A 108 9.58 6.60 -5.92
C ALA A 108 9.93 8.04 -6.33
N LEU A 109 8.98 8.74 -6.96
CA LEU A 109 9.21 10.06 -7.53
C LEU A 109 9.50 11.12 -6.46
N LEU A 110 8.79 11.04 -5.34
CA LEU A 110 8.86 12.04 -4.28
C LEU A 110 9.69 11.57 -3.09
N GLY A 111 9.76 10.25 -2.86
CA GLY A 111 10.52 9.71 -1.74
C GLY A 111 9.96 10.24 -0.42
N ASP A 112 8.63 10.20 -0.28
CA ASP A 112 7.79 11.00 0.64
C ASP A 112 8.05 10.79 2.15
N ARG A 113 9.17 10.15 2.53
CA ARG A 113 9.72 10.17 3.90
C ARG A 113 9.78 11.60 4.49
N THR A 114 9.92 12.63 3.66
CA THR A 114 9.96 14.04 4.10
C THR A 114 8.61 14.58 4.56
N ARG A 115 7.49 13.97 4.15
CA ARG A 115 6.13 14.37 4.60
C ARG A 115 5.77 13.79 5.96
N LEU A 116 6.50 12.76 6.40
CA LEU A 116 6.26 12.08 7.68
C LEU A 116 7.23 12.62 8.73
N SER A 117 6.69 13.38 9.68
CA SER A 117 7.46 13.95 10.78
C SER A 117 7.57 12.90 11.89
N THR A 118 8.46 11.93 11.69
CA THR A 118 8.74 10.86 12.67
C THR A 118 10.11 11.07 13.30
N ASP A 119 10.26 10.72 14.57
CA ASP A 119 11.56 10.69 15.24
C ASP A 119 12.40 9.53 14.67
N PRO A 120 13.56 9.81 14.02
CA PRO A 120 14.43 8.76 13.49
C PRO A 120 14.87 7.76 14.57
N GLU A 121 15.01 8.20 15.82
CA GLU A 121 15.49 7.40 16.95
C GLU A 121 14.40 6.51 17.56
N ASP A 122 13.10 6.79 17.33
CA ASP A 122 11.99 5.96 17.86
C ASP A 122 11.99 4.59 17.17
N GLN A 123 12.61 3.60 17.81
CA GLN A 123 12.70 2.21 17.31
C GLN A 123 11.33 1.54 17.09
N GLY A 124 10.25 2.10 17.63
CA GLY A 124 8.89 1.62 17.39
C GLY A 124 8.24 2.16 16.11
N ILE A 125 8.91 3.01 15.33
CA ILE A 125 8.39 3.50 14.03
C ILE A 125 9.32 3.10 12.88
N PHE A 126 8.77 2.53 11.81
CA PHE A 126 9.51 2.31 10.56
C PHE A 126 8.78 2.86 9.35
N VAL A 127 9.48 3.58 8.47
CA VAL A 127 8.88 4.21 7.29
C VAL A 127 9.62 3.81 6.02
N ARG A 128 8.88 3.28 5.04
CA ARG A 128 9.37 2.98 3.69
C ARG A 128 8.52 3.70 2.65
N SER A 129 9.19 4.44 1.76
CA SER A 129 8.55 4.90 0.52
C SER A 129 8.78 3.86 -0.57
N MET A 130 7.74 3.53 -1.33
CA MET A 130 7.78 2.58 -2.44
C MET A 130 7.20 3.23 -3.68
N ALA A 131 7.77 2.93 -4.85
CA ALA A 131 7.20 3.37 -6.11
C ALA A 131 5.98 2.51 -6.43
N ALA A 132 4.92 3.13 -6.97
CA ALA A 132 3.77 2.42 -7.50
C ALA A 132 4.15 1.39 -8.58
N ARG A 133 5.27 1.65 -9.31
CA ARG A 133 5.83 0.94 -10.49
C ARG A 133 4.80 0.65 -11.59
N ASP A 134 5.28 0.58 -12.84
CA ASP A 134 4.42 0.25 -13.98
C ASP A 134 4.10 -1.25 -13.96
N ARG A 135 3.18 -1.67 -13.08
CA ARG A 135 2.51 -2.97 -13.21
C ARG A 135 1.41 -2.88 -14.26
N LEU A 136 1.16 -4.00 -14.91
CA LEU A 136 -0.10 -4.24 -15.63
C LEU A 136 -1.20 -4.48 -14.58
N GLY A 137 -1.62 -3.41 -13.88
CA GLY A 137 -2.61 -3.45 -12.79
C GLY A 137 -2.04 -3.72 -11.39
N GLY A 138 -2.64 -3.13 -10.35
CA GLY A 138 -2.32 -3.41 -8.95
C GLY A 138 -1.18 -2.56 -8.33
N LEU A 139 -1.20 -2.44 -6.99
CA LEU A 139 -0.06 -2.01 -6.17
C LEU A 139 1.18 -2.86 -6.52
N ALA A 140 2.38 -2.26 -6.61
CA ALA A 140 3.64 -2.97 -6.90
C ALA A 140 3.85 -4.22 -6.03
N GLY A 141 4.40 -5.29 -6.59
CA GLY A 141 4.58 -6.58 -5.88
C GLY A 141 5.53 -6.48 -4.69
N LEU A 142 6.43 -5.52 -4.79
CA LEU A 142 7.32 -5.13 -3.71
C LEU A 142 6.55 -4.54 -2.54
N THR A 143 5.44 -3.82 -2.77
CA THR A 143 4.55 -3.30 -1.71
C THR A 143 3.94 -4.43 -0.91
N VAL A 144 3.40 -5.46 -1.57
CA VAL A 144 2.82 -6.64 -0.91
C VAL A 144 3.88 -7.37 -0.09
N SER A 145 5.06 -7.57 -0.68
CA SER A 145 6.16 -8.26 -0.01
C SER A 145 6.67 -7.47 1.21
N ALA A 146 6.79 -6.15 1.09
CA ALA A 146 7.14 -5.28 2.22
C ALA A 146 6.05 -5.27 3.30
N MET A 147 4.77 -5.23 2.89
CA MET A 147 3.63 -5.33 3.81
C MET A 147 3.67 -6.65 4.58
N VAL A 148 3.85 -7.80 3.92
CA VAL A 148 3.93 -9.12 4.57
C VAL A 148 5.06 -9.15 5.59
N LEU A 149 6.24 -8.65 5.21
CA LEU A 149 7.38 -8.60 6.12
C LEU A 149 7.11 -7.70 7.34
N MET A 150 6.58 -6.50 7.12
CA MET A 150 6.26 -5.56 8.20
C MET A 150 5.13 -6.07 9.09
N ARG A 151 4.15 -6.77 8.52
CA ARG A 151 3.05 -7.40 9.25
C ARG A 151 3.55 -8.43 10.25
N ALA A 152 4.66 -9.10 9.99
CA ALA A 152 5.25 -10.08 10.90
C ALA A 152 6.13 -9.45 12.01
N LEU A 153 6.40 -8.14 11.95
CA LEU A 153 7.39 -7.46 12.79
C LEU A 153 6.82 -6.36 13.68
N TYR A 154 5.69 -5.77 13.29
CA TYR A 154 5.07 -4.61 13.94
C TYR A 154 3.66 -4.95 14.46
N ASP A 155 3.05 -4.00 15.17
CA ASP A 155 1.70 -4.16 15.72
C ASP A 155 0.65 -3.53 14.81
N VAL A 156 1.03 -2.49 14.06
CA VAL A 156 0.20 -1.86 13.02
C VAL A 156 1.04 -1.57 11.78
N VAL A 157 0.52 -1.87 10.60
CA VAL A 157 1.11 -1.45 9.31
C VAL A 157 0.16 -0.48 8.62
N LEU A 158 0.63 0.73 8.31
CA LEU A 158 -0.13 1.72 7.56
C LEU A 158 0.36 1.76 6.12
N ILE A 159 -0.58 1.77 5.17
CA ILE A 159 -0.27 1.86 3.74
C ILE A 159 -1.05 3.05 3.17
N GLU A 160 -0.33 4.06 2.68
CA GLU A 160 -0.93 5.19 1.97
C GLU A 160 -0.74 4.99 0.46
N THR A 161 -1.83 5.12 -0.30
CA THR A 161 -1.79 5.14 -1.78
C THR A 161 -1.52 6.55 -2.31
N VAL A 162 -1.04 6.66 -3.56
CA VAL A 162 -0.77 7.94 -4.22
C VAL A 162 -2.02 8.84 -4.30
N GLY A 163 -3.19 8.23 -4.50
CA GLY A 163 -4.46 8.93 -4.71
C GLY A 163 -4.64 9.51 -6.12
N VAL A 164 -3.97 8.97 -7.14
CA VAL A 164 -4.29 9.25 -8.55
C VAL A 164 -4.48 7.93 -9.31
N GLY A 165 -5.62 7.79 -10.00
CA GLY A 165 -5.83 6.77 -11.03
C GLY A 165 -6.78 5.63 -10.65
N GLN A 166 -6.34 4.40 -10.89
CA GLN A 166 -7.04 3.16 -10.52
C GLN A 166 -6.41 2.51 -9.27
N SER A 167 -5.46 3.19 -8.62
CA SER A 167 -4.71 2.64 -7.48
C SER A 167 -5.52 2.65 -6.18
N GLU A 168 -6.67 3.33 -6.21
CA GLU A 168 -7.58 3.55 -5.11
C GLU A 168 -8.29 2.25 -4.70
N THR A 169 -8.49 1.32 -5.64
CA THR A 169 -9.07 0.01 -5.39
C THR A 169 -8.02 -1.02 -4.97
N ASP A 170 -6.78 -0.86 -5.44
CA ASP A 170 -5.68 -1.81 -5.18
C ASP A 170 -5.33 -1.94 -3.69
N VAL A 171 -5.64 -0.92 -2.88
CA VAL A 171 -5.40 -0.95 -1.43
C VAL A 171 -6.14 -2.09 -0.73
N VAL A 172 -7.26 -2.54 -1.29
CA VAL A 172 -8.07 -3.66 -0.76
C VAL A 172 -7.28 -4.97 -0.77
N GLY A 173 -6.42 -5.16 -1.77
CA GLY A 173 -5.60 -6.37 -1.90
C GLY A 173 -4.50 -6.49 -0.85
N VAL A 174 -4.26 -5.45 -0.04
CA VAL A 174 -3.12 -5.41 0.89
C VAL A 174 -3.47 -4.98 2.31
N ALA A 175 -4.72 -4.63 2.59
CA ALA A 175 -5.14 -4.08 3.87
C ALA A 175 -6.27 -4.88 4.52
N ASP A 176 -6.22 -5.02 5.84
CA ASP A 176 -7.31 -5.61 6.63
C ASP A 176 -8.43 -4.59 6.84
N THR A 177 -8.08 -3.32 7.10
CA THR A 177 -9.01 -2.19 7.17
C THR A 177 -8.66 -1.17 6.09
N VAL A 178 -9.67 -0.71 5.35
CA VAL A 178 -9.51 0.34 4.32
C VAL A 178 -10.20 1.62 4.78
N LEU A 179 -9.41 2.69 4.86
CA LEU A 179 -9.86 4.05 5.12
C LEU A 179 -10.00 4.81 3.80
N PHE A 180 -11.20 5.26 3.48
CA PHE A 180 -11.42 6.19 2.38
C PHE A 180 -11.49 7.62 2.92
N CYS A 181 -10.52 8.45 2.52
CA CYS A 181 -10.45 9.84 2.93
C CYS A 181 -11.23 10.72 1.95
N VAL A 182 -12.10 11.56 2.49
CA VAL A 182 -12.95 12.51 1.75
C VAL A 182 -12.60 13.93 2.14
N GLN A 183 -12.42 14.81 1.15
CA GLN A 183 -12.17 16.22 1.40
C GLN A 183 -13.47 17.04 1.38
N PRO A 184 -13.72 17.90 2.38
CA PRO A 184 -14.82 18.86 2.33
C PRO A 184 -14.76 19.76 1.08
N GLY A 185 -15.89 19.90 0.39
CA GLY A 185 -16.02 20.78 -0.78
C GLY A 185 -15.36 20.27 -2.06
N SER A 186 -14.85 19.04 -2.10
CA SER A 186 -14.39 18.38 -3.33
C SER A 186 -15.54 17.59 -3.96
N GLY A 187 -15.90 17.94 -5.20
CA GLY A 187 -16.86 17.16 -6.00
C GLY A 187 -16.32 15.79 -6.42
N ASP A 188 -14.99 15.62 -6.41
CA ASP A 188 -14.33 14.40 -6.84
C ASP A 188 -14.66 13.23 -5.91
N SER A 189 -14.74 13.47 -4.61
CA SER A 189 -14.97 12.41 -3.61
C SER A 189 -16.32 11.69 -3.81
N LEU A 190 -17.36 12.43 -4.19
CA LEU A 190 -18.66 11.87 -4.55
C LEU A 190 -18.63 11.13 -5.90
N GLN A 191 -17.85 11.63 -6.85
CA GLN A 191 -17.67 10.95 -8.14
C GLN A 191 -16.95 9.62 -7.98
N PHE A 192 -15.92 9.55 -7.12
CA PHE A 192 -15.22 8.30 -6.79
C PHE A 192 -16.17 7.25 -6.21
N MET A 193 -17.02 7.62 -5.26
CA MET A 193 -18.00 6.68 -4.68
C MET A 193 -18.96 6.13 -5.75
N LYS A 194 -19.37 6.97 -6.71
CA LYS A 194 -20.21 6.55 -7.85
C LYS A 194 -19.48 5.68 -8.89
N ALA A 195 -18.15 5.62 -8.84
CA ALA A 195 -17.33 4.81 -9.75
C ALA A 195 -17.05 3.39 -9.22
N GLY A 196 -17.84 2.90 -8.26
CA GLY A 196 -17.68 1.57 -7.66
C GLY A 196 -16.79 1.53 -6.41
N ILE A 197 -16.30 2.69 -5.93
CA ILE A 197 -15.48 2.76 -4.70
C ILE A 197 -16.37 2.73 -3.44
N ALA A 198 -17.69 2.94 -3.54
CA ALA A 198 -18.57 2.96 -2.37
C ALA A 198 -18.61 1.63 -1.58
N GLU A 199 -18.30 0.51 -2.22
CA GLU A 199 -18.29 -0.83 -1.61
C GLU A 199 -16.95 -1.18 -0.94
N ILE A 200 -15.93 -0.36 -1.15
CA ILE A 200 -14.55 -0.62 -0.74
C ILE A 200 -14.22 -0.22 0.72
N PRO A 201 -14.66 0.93 1.25
CA PRO A 201 -14.20 1.37 2.56
C PRO A 201 -14.84 0.59 3.70
N HIS A 202 -13.99 0.15 4.62
CA HIS A 202 -14.43 -0.31 5.93
C HIS A 202 -14.73 0.89 6.86
N LEU A 203 -14.07 2.02 6.63
CA LEU A 203 -14.35 3.30 7.29
C LEU A 203 -14.20 4.44 6.27
N VAL A 204 -15.04 5.47 6.39
CA VAL A 204 -14.90 6.72 5.64
C VAL A 204 -14.51 7.85 6.58
N VAL A 205 -13.51 8.64 6.18
CA VAL A 205 -12.96 9.72 6.98
C VAL A 205 -13.08 11.03 6.21
N VAL A 206 -14.00 11.89 6.63
CA VAL A 206 -14.04 13.28 6.17
C VAL A 206 -12.93 14.04 6.87
N THR A 207 -11.89 14.38 6.12
CA THR A 207 -10.74 15.12 6.65
C THR A 207 -11.06 16.61 6.79
N LYS A 208 -10.13 17.39 7.37
CA LYS A 208 -10.25 18.85 7.52
C LYS A 208 -11.56 19.26 8.20
N ALA A 209 -11.95 18.53 9.26
CA ALA A 209 -13.18 18.78 10.01
C ALA A 209 -13.29 20.23 10.56
N ASP A 210 -12.15 20.90 10.72
CA ASP A 210 -12.03 22.31 11.07
C ASP A 210 -12.65 23.28 10.04
N MET A 211 -13.00 22.81 8.84
CA MET A 211 -13.78 23.57 7.84
C MET A 211 -15.27 23.69 8.21
N GLY A 212 -15.70 23.15 9.35
CA GLY A 212 -17.02 23.36 9.94
C GLY A 212 -18.16 22.93 9.01
N PRO A 213 -19.08 23.83 8.59
CA PRO A 213 -20.23 23.47 7.78
C PRO A 213 -19.90 22.71 6.48
N ALA A 214 -18.74 22.97 5.87
CA ALA A 214 -18.33 22.25 4.67
C ALA A 214 -18.03 20.77 4.96
N ALA A 215 -17.40 20.46 6.09
CA ALA A 215 -17.11 19.09 6.51
C ALA A 215 -18.39 18.35 6.90
N THR A 216 -19.30 19.03 7.60
CA THR A 216 -20.61 18.45 7.95
C THR A 216 -21.43 18.09 6.71
N ARG A 217 -21.44 18.95 5.68
CA ARG A 217 -22.10 18.64 4.40
C ARG A 217 -21.46 17.44 3.71
N ALA A 218 -20.13 17.41 3.59
CA ALA A 218 -19.44 16.28 2.97
C ALA A 218 -19.72 14.95 3.70
N ARG A 219 -19.80 14.97 5.03
CA ARG A 219 -20.22 13.79 5.81
C ARG A 219 -21.64 13.35 5.46
N ALA A 220 -22.59 14.28 5.39
CA ALA A 220 -23.97 13.97 5.03
C ALA A 220 -24.07 13.39 3.61
N ASP A 221 -23.33 13.97 2.66
CA ASP A 221 -23.30 13.50 1.26
C ASP A 221 -22.74 12.08 1.16
N VAL A 222 -21.65 11.78 1.87
CA VAL A 222 -21.06 10.43 1.94
C VAL A 222 -22.04 9.44 2.56
N MET A 223 -22.66 9.78 3.69
CA MET A 223 -23.64 8.91 4.34
C MET A 223 -24.82 8.60 3.41
N GLY A 224 -25.31 9.61 2.67
CA GLY A 224 -26.37 9.42 1.68
C GLY A 224 -25.95 8.56 0.49
N ALA A 225 -24.67 8.60 0.09
CA ALA A 225 -24.17 7.73 -0.97
C ALA A 225 -23.96 6.29 -0.49
N LEU A 226 -23.45 6.06 0.73
CA LEU A 226 -23.29 4.72 1.30
C LEU A 226 -24.64 4.03 1.52
N SER A 227 -25.67 4.76 1.97
CA SER A 227 -27.00 4.17 2.19
C SER A 227 -27.65 3.64 0.91
N LEU A 228 -27.33 4.25 -0.24
CA LEU A 228 -27.80 3.80 -1.56
C LEU A 228 -27.01 2.59 -2.08
N SER A 229 -25.81 2.36 -1.54
CA SER A 229 -24.89 1.31 -2.00
C SER A 229 -25.23 -0.06 -1.41
N GLY A 230 -26.07 -0.12 -0.36
CA GLY A 230 -26.58 -1.36 0.23
C GLY A 230 -25.48 -2.37 0.57
N GLY A 231 -24.76 -2.18 1.68
CA GLY A 231 -23.67 -3.07 2.06
C GLY A 231 -24.14 -4.51 2.26
N GLU A 232 -23.59 -5.45 1.50
CA GLU A 232 -23.74 -6.88 1.73
C GLU A 232 -22.76 -7.31 2.84
N GLY A 233 -23.08 -7.01 4.09
CA GLY A 233 -22.22 -7.35 5.22
C GLY A 233 -22.82 -6.97 6.56
N ASP A 234 -22.26 -7.52 7.63
CA ASP A 234 -22.63 -7.20 9.01
C ASP A 234 -21.74 -6.11 9.64
N TRP A 235 -20.88 -5.49 8.82
CA TRP A 235 -20.15 -4.28 9.17
C TRP A 235 -20.71 -3.07 8.43
N GLU A 236 -21.24 -2.11 9.19
CA GLU A 236 -21.64 -0.81 8.66
C GLU A 236 -20.48 0.17 8.75
N ALA A 237 -19.96 0.62 7.60
CA ALA A 237 -18.81 1.50 7.53
C ALA A 237 -19.09 2.87 8.19
N PRO A 238 -18.45 3.22 9.32
CA PRO A 238 -18.70 4.49 9.97
C PRO A 238 -18.12 5.66 9.16
N VAL A 239 -18.86 6.77 9.10
CA VAL A 239 -18.40 8.03 8.50
C VAL A 239 -17.99 9.00 9.61
N LEU A 240 -16.68 9.15 9.79
CA LEU A 240 -16.05 9.96 10.84
C LEU A 240 -15.52 11.28 10.28
N MET A 241 -15.43 12.31 11.12
CA MET A 241 -14.80 13.58 10.77
C MET A 241 -13.51 13.76 11.58
N VAL A 242 -12.43 14.16 10.91
CA VAL A 242 -11.12 14.35 11.54
C VAL A 242 -10.49 15.68 11.11
N SER A 243 -9.93 16.42 12.07
CA SER A 243 -8.96 17.48 11.79
C SER A 243 -7.60 17.04 12.30
N SER A 244 -6.73 16.58 11.40
CA SER A 244 -5.37 16.15 11.77
C SER A 244 -4.54 17.31 12.32
N GLN A 245 -4.77 18.54 11.86
CA GLN A 245 -4.06 19.73 12.35
C GLN A 245 -4.45 20.10 13.77
N GLN A 246 -5.72 19.98 14.12
CA GLN A 246 -6.23 20.29 15.47
C GLN A 246 -6.23 19.07 16.40
N GLY A 247 -5.86 17.89 15.89
CA GLY A 247 -5.94 16.61 16.62
C GLY A 247 -7.38 16.11 16.87
N GLN A 248 -8.40 16.78 16.33
CA GLN A 248 -9.80 16.45 16.57
C GLN A 248 -10.17 15.15 15.87
N GLY A 249 -10.80 14.23 16.61
CA GLY A 249 -11.35 12.97 16.06
C GLY A 249 -10.32 11.89 15.75
N VAL A 250 -9.02 12.15 15.92
CA VAL A 250 -7.96 11.18 15.60
C VAL A 250 -8.02 9.95 16.52
N GLU A 251 -8.22 10.16 17.83
CA GLU A 251 -8.38 9.05 18.79
C GLU A 251 -9.64 8.22 18.49
N VAL A 252 -10.76 8.88 18.15
CA VAL A 252 -12.01 8.22 17.77
C VAL A 252 -11.84 7.39 16.50
N LEU A 253 -11.07 7.89 15.53
CA LEU A 253 -10.72 7.12 14.33
C LEU A 253 -9.85 5.90 14.68
N ALA A 254 -8.84 6.06 15.54
CA ALA A 254 -8.03 4.93 15.99
C ALA A 254 -8.87 3.85 16.69
N ASP A 255 -9.84 4.26 17.53
CA ASP A 255 -10.77 3.34 18.19
C ASP A 255 -11.71 2.65 17.19
N ALA A 256 -12.15 3.34 16.15
CA ALA A 256 -12.97 2.74 15.10
C ALA A 256 -12.19 1.71 14.27
N ILE A 257 -10.90 1.96 14.01
CA ILE A 257 -10.00 0.99 13.37
C ILE A 257 -9.84 -0.25 14.27
N ASP A 258 -9.64 -0.05 15.58
CA ASP A 258 -9.53 -1.14 16.54
C ASP A 258 -10.82 -1.97 16.64
N ARG A 259 -11.98 -1.32 16.56
CA ARG A 259 -13.28 -2.02 16.49
C ARG A 259 -13.43 -2.88 15.24
N HIS A 260 -12.97 -2.39 14.08
CA HIS A 260 -12.98 -3.20 12.86
C HIS A 260 -12.01 -4.37 12.95
N ALA A 261 -10.83 -4.17 13.54
CA ALA A 261 -9.87 -5.25 13.79
C ALA A 261 -10.48 -6.34 14.68
N ALA A 262 -11.19 -5.96 15.75
CA ALA A 262 -11.90 -6.89 16.62
C ALA A 262 -13.01 -7.64 15.86
N HIS A 263 -13.79 -6.92 15.06
CA HIS A 263 -14.82 -7.53 14.20
C HIS A 263 -14.23 -8.56 13.22
N LEU A 264 -13.09 -8.28 12.60
CA LEU A 264 -12.41 -9.23 11.71
C LEU A 264 -11.83 -10.45 12.46
N ALA A 265 -11.42 -10.28 13.71
CA ALA A 265 -10.90 -11.38 14.53
C ALA A 265 -11.99 -12.41 14.90
N GLU A 266 -13.27 -12.02 14.84
CA GLU A 266 -14.40 -12.90 15.11
C GLU A 266 -14.68 -13.82 13.91
N GLY A 267 -15.00 -15.09 14.19
CA GLY A 267 -15.52 -16.02 13.17
C GLY A 267 -14.57 -16.33 12.00
N GLY A 268 -13.26 -16.09 12.13
CA GLY A 268 -12.27 -16.39 11.09
C GLY A 268 -12.29 -15.45 9.87
N ARG A 269 -12.96 -14.29 9.98
CA ARG A 269 -13.13 -13.35 8.86
C ARG A 269 -11.81 -12.79 8.37
N LEU A 270 -10.90 -12.47 9.29
CA LEU A 270 -9.57 -11.95 8.97
C LEU A 270 -8.79 -12.95 8.12
N ASP A 271 -8.80 -14.22 8.51
CA ASP A 271 -8.07 -15.28 7.80
C ASP A 271 -8.68 -15.53 6.42
N ALA A 272 -10.01 -15.54 6.32
CA ALA A 272 -10.71 -15.66 5.04
C ALA A 272 -10.40 -14.48 4.10
N ALA A 273 -10.43 -13.24 4.61
CA ALA A 273 -10.09 -12.05 3.84
C ALA A 273 -8.64 -12.09 3.36
N ARG A 274 -7.69 -12.44 4.24
CA ARG A 274 -6.26 -12.54 3.90
C ARG A 274 -5.97 -13.68 2.93
N LEU A 275 -6.70 -14.78 3.01
CA LEU A 275 -6.59 -15.89 2.05
C LEU A 275 -7.03 -15.45 0.65
N GLU A 276 -8.16 -14.74 0.56
CA GLU A 276 -8.64 -14.23 -0.73
C GLU A 276 -7.68 -13.19 -1.32
N GLN A 277 -7.15 -12.28 -0.50
CA GLN A 277 -6.09 -11.36 -0.90
C GLN A 277 -4.86 -12.10 -1.44
N ALA A 278 -4.40 -13.15 -0.75
CA ALA A 278 -3.27 -13.96 -1.17
C ALA A 278 -3.55 -14.70 -2.50
N ARG A 279 -4.77 -15.22 -2.67
CA ARG A 279 -5.20 -15.90 -3.90
C ARG A 279 -5.18 -14.94 -5.09
N LEU A 280 -5.80 -13.77 -4.95
CA LEU A 280 -5.83 -12.72 -5.96
C LEU A 280 -4.41 -12.25 -6.31
N TRP A 281 -3.59 -12.02 -5.29
CA TRP A 281 -2.20 -11.63 -5.50
C TRP A 281 -1.40 -12.68 -6.28
N LEU A 282 -1.56 -13.97 -5.95
CA LEU A 282 -0.86 -15.05 -6.64
C LEU A 282 -1.27 -15.12 -8.12
N GLU A 283 -2.58 -14.99 -8.39
CA GLU A 283 -3.12 -14.96 -9.74
C GLU A 283 -2.52 -13.80 -10.56
N ASP A 284 -2.48 -12.61 -9.99
CA ASP A 284 -1.88 -11.44 -10.63
C ASP A 284 -0.36 -11.57 -10.80
N ALA A 285 0.34 -12.14 -9.82
CA ALA A 285 1.78 -12.39 -9.91
C ALA A 285 2.11 -13.36 -11.05
N VAL A 286 1.30 -14.40 -11.24
CA VAL A 286 1.41 -15.34 -12.36
C VAL A 286 1.17 -14.61 -13.68
N ARG A 287 0.06 -13.89 -13.82
CA ARG A 287 -0.25 -13.10 -15.04
C ARG A 287 0.89 -12.13 -15.40
N GLU A 288 1.42 -11.42 -14.41
CA GLU A 288 2.53 -10.50 -14.60
C GLU A 288 3.80 -11.22 -15.07
N ARG A 289 4.17 -12.33 -14.42
CA ARG A 289 5.37 -13.10 -14.77
C ARG A 289 5.30 -13.64 -16.19
N PHE A 290 4.18 -14.26 -16.56
CA PHE A 290 4.00 -14.81 -17.90
C PHE A 290 3.81 -13.70 -18.95
N GLY A 291 3.19 -12.58 -18.61
CA GLY A 291 3.10 -11.42 -19.50
C GLY A 291 4.46 -10.84 -19.84
N ARG A 292 5.33 -10.64 -18.84
CA ARG A 292 6.73 -10.19 -19.04
C ARG A 292 7.53 -11.19 -19.86
N GLU A 293 7.36 -12.49 -19.59
CA GLU A 293 8.01 -13.55 -20.36
C GLU A 293 7.55 -13.57 -21.82
N GLY A 294 6.24 -13.44 -22.05
CA GLY A 294 5.67 -13.36 -23.39
C GLY A 294 6.21 -12.19 -24.18
N VAL A 295 6.30 -11.00 -23.57
CA VAL A 295 6.94 -9.82 -24.18
C VAL A 295 8.41 -10.07 -24.49
N ARG A 296 9.16 -10.68 -23.57
CA ARG A 296 10.57 -11.02 -23.76
C ARG A 296 10.78 -11.98 -24.92
N ARG A 297 9.97 -13.03 -25.01
CA ARG A 297 10.00 -14.03 -26.09
C ARG A 297 9.60 -13.43 -27.43
N ALA A 298 8.58 -12.58 -27.45
CA ALA A 298 8.15 -11.89 -28.66
C ALA A 298 9.24 -10.95 -29.20
N GLY A 299 9.98 -10.25 -28.32
CA GLY A 299 11.16 -9.49 -28.70
C GLY A 299 10.91 -8.53 -29.88
N ALA A 300 11.68 -8.68 -30.96
CA ALA A 300 11.53 -7.85 -32.16
C ALA A 300 10.19 -8.05 -32.90
N ASP A 301 9.48 -9.17 -32.67
CA ASP A 301 8.20 -9.45 -33.32
C ASP A 301 7.07 -8.54 -32.83
N LEU A 302 7.26 -7.79 -31.74
CA LEU A 302 6.33 -6.75 -31.27
C LEU A 302 6.37 -5.47 -32.12
N ALA A 303 7.36 -5.32 -33.01
CA ALA A 303 7.43 -4.15 -33.88
C ALA A 303 6.24 -4.10 -34.85
N LEU A 304 5.50 -2.99 -34.82
CA LEU A 304 4.41 -2.70 -35.75
C LEU A 304 4.87 -1.72 -36.82
N ARG A 305 4.58 -2.02 -38.09
CA ARG A 305 4.77 -1.08 -39.20
C ARG A 305 3.48 -0.30 -39.47
N ALA A 306 3.60 0.89 -40.04
CA ALA A 306 2.44 1.69 -40.46
C ALA A 306 1.52 0.87 -41.37
N GLY A 307 0.22 0.87 -41.08
CA GLY A 307 -0.79 0.09 -41.81
C GLY A 307 -0.94 -1.37 -41.37
N GLN A 308 -0.10 -1.90 -40.46
CA GLN A 308 -0.31 -3.25 -39.90
C GLN A 308 -1.35 -3.24 -38.78
N SER A 309 -2.20 -4.27 -38.76
CA SER A 309 -3.20 -4.44 -37.71
C SER A 309 -2.55 -5.03 -36.44
N PRO A 310 -2.64 -4.33 -35.28
CA PRO A 310 -2.14 -4.86 -34.02
C PRO A 310 -2.89 -6.12 -33.57
N PHE A 311 -4.18 -6.27 -33.91
CA PHE A 311 -4.99 -7.43 -33.54
C PHE A 311 -4.58 -8.70 -34.27
N ARG A 312 -4.37 -8.63 -35.60
CA ARG A 312 -3.85 -9.77 -36.36
C ARG A 312 -2.44 -10.13 -35.90
N ARG A 313 -1.60 -9.12 -35.63
CA ARG A 313 -0.25 -9.37 -35.14
C ARG A 313 -0.24 -10.07 -33.78
N LEU A 314 -1.13 -9.68 -32.88
CA LEU A 314 -1.30 -10.36 -31.59
C LEU A 314 -1.76 -11.81 -31.79
N ALA A 315 -2.74 -12.09 -32.66
CA ALA A 315 -3.18 -13.46 -32.95
C ALA A 315 -2.01 -14.33 -33.47
N ASP A 316 -1.21 -13.82 -34.39
CA ASP A 316 -0.04 -14.52 -34.94
C ASP A 316 1.04 -14.76 -33.87
N LEU A 317 1.23 -13.81 -32.95
CA LEU A 317 2.18 -13.91 -31.85
C LEU A 317 1.71 -14.94 -30.81
N SER A 318 0.44 -14.90 -30.42
CA SER A 318 -0.15 -15.81 -29.43
C SER A 318 -0.11 -17.27 -29.88
N ALA A 319 -0.19 -17.54 -31.19
CA ALA A 319 -0.07 -18.90 -31.72
C ALA A 319 1.37 -19.48 -31.64
N ARG A 320 2.37 -18.65 -31.34
CA ARG A 320 3.80 -19.01 -31.37
C ARG A 320 4.50 -18.96 -29.99
N LEU A 321 3.87 -18.39 -28.97
CA LEU A 321 4.42 -18.18 -27.62
C LEU A 321 4.04 -19.30 -26.64
#